data_AF-A0A6I5RPJ2-F1
#
_entry.id   AF-A0A6I5RPJ2-F1
#
_cell.length_a   1.000
_cell.length_b   1.000
_cell.length_c   1.000
_cell.angle_alpha   90.00
_cell.angle_beta   90.00
_cell.angle_gamma   90.00
#
_symmetry.space_group_name_H-M   'P 1'
#
loop_
_entity.id
_entity.type
_entity.pdbx_description
1 polymer ?
#
loop_
_entity_poly.entity_id
_entity_poly.type
_entity_poly.pdbx_seq_one_letter_code
_entity_poly.pdbx_strand_id
1 'polypeptide(L)'
;SGQGPSLVEVKLTRYYGHFEGDAQTYRAPDEVKNLRETRDCLMQFRERTLRAGLLSAEQLDQIDGQVEDLIEDSVRRAKSDPKPEAADLLSDVYVSYP
;
A
#
# COMPACT_ATOMS: atom_id res chain seq x y z
N SER A 1 12.26 18.68 -20.89
CA SER A 1 13.67 19.00 -21.14
C SER A 1 14.46 17.97 -21.97
N GLY A 2 13.87 16.88 -22.49
CA GLY A 2 14.59 15.98 -23.41
C GLY A 2 15.90 15.35 -22.87
N GLN A 3 16.06 15.25 -21.54
CA GLN A 3 17.34 14.94 -20.88
C GLN A 3 17.68 13.44 -20.84
N GLY A 4 16.96 12.61 -21.58
CA GLY A 4 17.09 11.16 -21.51
C GLY A 4 16.59 10.59 -20.18
N PRO A 5 16.86 9.30 -19.91
CA PRO A 5 16.42 8.63 -18.69
C PRO A 5 17.20 9.11 -17.47
N SER A 6 16.62 8.93 -16.29
CA SER A 6 17.26 9.14 -15.00
C SER A 6 17.03 7.95 -14.09
N LEU A 7 17.95 7.73 -13.16
CA LEU A 7 17.80 6.72 -12.11
C LEU A 7 17.45 7.42 -10.79
N VAL A 8 16.45 6.88 -10.09
CA VAL A 8 16.12 7.27 -8.72
C VAL A 8 16.13 6.03 -7.85
N GLU A 9 17.02 5.99 -6.86
CA GLU A 9 17.01 4.96 -5.82
C GLU A 9 16.21 5.48 -4.62
N VAL A 10 15.10 4.80 -4.30
CA VAL A 10 14.29 5.12 -3.12
C VAL A 10 14.47 4.03 -2.07
N LYS A 11 15.13 4.39 -0.96
CA LYS A 11 15.35 3.47 0.15
C LYS A 11 14.13 3.44 1.07
N LEU A 12 13.44 2.31 1.07
CA LEU A 12 12.24 2.06 1.87
C LEU A 12 12.39 0.75 2.63
N THR A 13 11.55 0.56 3.65
CA THR A 13 11.44 -0.72 4.33
C THR A 13 10.02 -1.26 4.26
N ARG A 14 9.92 -2.56 4.01
CA ARG A 14 8.67 -3.30 4.01
C ARG A 14 8.43 -3.89 5.40
N TYR A 15 7.26 -3.65 5.97
CA TYR A 15 6.96 -4.07 7.35
C TYR A 15 6.66 -5.57 7.48
N TYR A 16 5.99 -6.16 6.50
CA TYR A 16 5.63 -7.59 6.52
C TYR A 16 6.73 -8.49 5.93
N GLY A 17 6.50 -9.81 5.90
CA GLY A 17 7.36 -10.85 5.29
C GLY A 17 7.11 -10.99 3.79
N HIS A 18 8.08 -11.49 3.01
CA HIS A 18 8.16 -11.38 1.54
C HIS A 18 6.84 -11.71 0.82
N PHE A 19 6.08 -12.63 1.44
CA PHE A 19 4.68 -12.94 1.19
C PHE A 19 3.99 -13.20 2.54
N GLU A 20 2.67 -13.40 2.55
CA GLU A 20 1.84 -13.59 3.76
C GLU A 20 2.31 -14.73 4.70
N GLY A 21 3.03 -15.73 4.18
CA GLY A 21 3.51 -16.87 4.96
C GLY A 21 5.01 -16.82 5.32
N ASP A 22 5.71 -15.73 5.02
CA ASP A 22 7.12 -15.58 5.39
C ASP A 22 7.26 -15.30 6.89
N ALA A 23 7.96 -16.19 7.60
CA ALA A 23 8.20 -16.11 9.04
C ALA A 23 9.23 -15.04 9.45
N GLN A 24 9.94 -14.40 8.51
CA GLN A 24 10.86 -13.28 8.76
C GLN A 24 12.02 -13.58 9.74
N THR A 25 12.45 -14.83 9.86
CA THR A 25 13.50 -15.26 10.81
C THR A 25 14.88 -14.64 10.53
N TYR A 26 15.04 -14.01 9.37
CA TYR A 26 16.25 -13.29 8.95
C TYR A 26 16.32 -11.84 9.44
N ARG A 27 15.27 -11.33 10.10
CA ARG A 27 15.24 -9.96 10.63
C ARG A 27 15.73 -9.89 12.06
N ALA A 28 16.31 -8.76 12.43
CA ALA A 28 16.70 -8.53 13.81
C ALA A 28 15.46 -8.37 14.71
N PRO A 29 15.55 -8.75 16.00
CA PRO A 29 14.50 -8.45 16.97
C PRO A 29 14.13 -6.96 16.97
N ASP A 30 12.84 -6.66 17.07
CA ASP A 30 12.28 -5.29 17.09
C ASP A 30 12.57 -4.39 15.87
N GLU A 31 13.25 -4.89 14.84
CA GLU A 31 13.61 -4.10 13.65
C GLU A 31 12.39 -3.42 13.01
N VAL A 32 11.32 -4.19 12.76
CA VAL A 32 10.08 -3.67 12.15
C VAL A 32 9.38 -2.67 13.05
N LYS A 33 9.35 -2.94 14.37
CA LYS A 33 8.74 -2.05 15.35
C LYS A 33 9.44 -0.70 15.34
N ASN A 34 10.77 -0.69 15.48
CA ASN A 34 11.58 0.52 15.46
C ASN A 34 11.39 1.31 14.15
N LEU A 35 11.28 0.62 13.01
CA LEU A 35 11.04 1.25 11.72
C LEU A 35 9.65 1.86 11.59
N ARG A 36 8.60 1.23 12.15
CA ARG A 36 7.26 1.84 12.18
C ARG A 36 7.24 3.09 13.06
N GLU A 37 7.89 3.04 14.21
CA GLU A 37 7.93 4.17 15.16
C GLU A 37 8.74 5.36 14.61
N THR A 38 9.79 5.12 13.82
CA THR A 38 10.74 6.17 13.42
C THR A 38 10.75 6.50 11.93
N ARG A 39 10.24 5.64 11.06
CA ARG A 39 10.33 5.76 9.59
C ARG A 39 9.00 5.69 8.86
N ASP A 40 7.87 5.57 9.56
CA ASP A 40 6.56 5.60 8.92
C ASP A 40 6.31 6.95 8.25
N CYS A 41 6.03 6.92 6.95
CA CYS A 41 5.85 8.11 6.13
C CYS A 41 4.51 8.82 6.42
N LEU A 42 3.47 8.10 6.82
CA LEU A 42 2.18 8.68 7.20
C LEU A 42 2.30 9.41 8.53
N MET A 43 3.02 8.84 9.50
CA MET A 43 3.31 9.50 10.77
C MET A 43 4.12 10.79 10.58
N GLN A 44 5.17 10.74 9.75
CA GLN A 44 5.96 11.93 9.42
C GLN A 44 5.15 12.97 8.64
N PHE A 45 4.30 12.54 7.71
CA PHE A 45 3.42 13.45 6.96
C PHE A 45 2.43 14.17 7.88
N ARG A 46 1.77 13.42 8.76
CA ARG A 46 0.87 13.95 9.79
C ARG A 46 1.57 14.98 10.67
N GLU A 47 2.72 14.64 11.25
CA GLU A 47 3.50 15.56 12.08
C GLU A 47 3.86 16.86 11.33
N ARG A 48 4.38 16.73 10.09
CA ARG A 48 4.83 17.87 9.29
C ARG A 48 3.69 18.80 8.90
N THR A 49 2.55 18.24 8.50
CA THR A 49 1.38 19.04 8.06
C THR A 49 0.70 19.74 9.24
N LEU A 50 0.59 19.07 10.40
CA LEU A 50 0.11 19.69 11.64
C LEU A 50 1.02 20.82 12.10
N ARG A 51 2.35 20.58 12.16
CA ARG A 51 3.33 21.61 12.57
C ARG A 51 3.29 22.82 11.64
N ALA A 52 3.09 22.61 10.34
CA ALA A 52 3.00 23.67 9.36
C ALA A 52 1.62 24.38 9.34
N GLY A 53 0.65 23.91 10.14
CA GLY A 53 -0.72 24.44 10.15
C GLY A 53 -1.48 24.24 8.83
N LEU A 54 -1.04 23.29 8.00
CA LEU A 54 -1.65 23.00 6.70
C LEU A 54 -2.91 22.16 6.81
N LEU A 55 -2.96 21.30 7.83
CA LEU A 55 -4.07 20.40 8.14
C LEU A 55 -4.28 20.38 9.65
N SER A 56 -5.50 20.05 10.07
CA SER A 56 -5.86 19.75 11.47
C SER A 56 -5.81 18.25 11.75
N ALA A 57 -5.77 17.87 13.03
CA ALA A 57 -5.77 16.47 13.43
C ALA A 57 -7.09 15.81 13.05
N GLU A 58 -8.20 16.53 13.25
CA GLU A 58 -9.55 16.08 12.96
C GLU A 58 -9.76 15.79 11.47
N GLN A 59 -9.18 16.62 10.58
CA GLN A 59 -9.21 16.37 9.14
C GLN A 59 -8.49 15.07 8.77
N LEU A 60 -7.34 14.81 9.39
CA LEU A 60 -6.57 13.59 9.13
C LEU A 60 -7.28 12.36 9.68
N ASP A 61 -7.84 12.43 10.90
CA ASP A 61 -8.63 11.35 11.48
C ASP A 61 -9.89 11.04 10.65
N GLN A 62 -10.54 12.07 10.12
CA GLN A 62 -11.69 11.90 9.23
C GLN A 62 -11.29 11.17 7.94
N ILE A 63 -10.12 11.50 7.36
CA ILE A 63 -9.61 10.82 6.16
C ILE A 63 -9.30 9.36 6.48
N ASP A 64 -8.64 9.08 7.61
CA ASP A 64 -8.33 7.72 8.04
C ASP A 64 -9.61 6.86 8.12
N GLY A 65 -10.68 7.39 8.74
CA GLY A 65 -11.97 6.71 8.81
C GLY A 65 -12.63 6.48 7.45
N GLN A 66 -12.60 7.48 6.55
CA GLN A 66 -13.14 7.34 5.19
C GLN A 66 -12.40 6.28 4.37
N VAL A 67 -11.08 6.17 4.56
CA VAL A 67 -10.25 5.16 3.89
C VAL A 67 -10.52 3.77 4.46
N GLU A 68 -10.73 3.65 5.78
CA GLU A 68 -11.11 2.38 6.41
C GLU A 68 -12.45 1.86 5.88
N ASP A 69 -13.48 2.72 5.81
CA ASP A 69 -14.79 2.38 5.23
C ASP A 69 -14.67 1.93 3.76
N LEU A 70 -13.83 2.63 2.98
CA LEU A 70 -13.57 2.28 1.58
C LEU A 70 -12.90 0.92 1.43
N ILE A 71 -11.93 0.60 2.29
CA ILE A 71 -11.23 -0.69 2.29
C ILE A 71 -12.21 -1.81 2.63
N GLU A 72 -13.02 -1.64 3.68
CA GLU A 72 -13.99 -2.66 4.10
C GLU A 72 -15.03 -2.94 3.02
N ASP A 73 -15.57 -1.90 2.38
CA ASP A 73 -16.51 -2.07 1.27
C ASP A 73 -15.86 -2.79 0.07
N SER A 74 -14.63 -2.42 -0.27
CA SER A 74 -13.87 -3.05 -1.35
C SER A 74 -13.61 -4.54 -1.08
N VAL A 75 -13.21 -4.89 0.15
CA VAL A 75 -13.00 -6.27 0.58
C VAL A 75 -14.30 -7.07 0.55
N ARG A 76 -15.40 -6.48 1.03
CA ARG A 76 -16.73 -7.12 1.01
C ARG A 76 -17.15 -7.45 -0.42
N ARG A 77 -17.04 -6.49 -1.34
CA ARG A 77 -17.36 -6.68 -2.75
C ARG A 77 -16.49 -7.76 -3.38
N ALA A 78 -15.17 -7.68 -3.23
CA ALA A 78 -14.24 -8.66 -3.80
C ALA A 78 -14.49 -10.09 -3.29
N LYS A 79 -14.94 -10.26 -2.04
CA LYS A 79 -15.34 -11.56 -1.49
C LYS A 79 -16.67 -12.06 -2.02
N SER A 80 -17.59 -11.16 -2.38
CA SER A 80 -18.92 -11.48 -2.90
C SER A 80 -18.95 -11.75 -4.40
N ASP A 81 -17.94 -11.27 -5.14
CA ASP A 81 -17.86 -11.45 -6.57
C ASP A 81 -17.81 -12.94 -6.95
N PRO A 82 -18.49 -13.35 -8.04
CA PRO A 82 -18.46 -14.73 -8.50
C PRO A 82 -17.04 -15.17 -8.83
N LYS A 83 -16.77 -16.46 -8.65
CA LYS A 83 -15.50 -17.04 -9.12
C LYS A 83 -15.47 -17.08 -10.65
N PRO A 84 -14.28 -17.05 -11.27
CA PRO A 84 -14.16 -17.32 -12.69
C PRO A 84 -14.75 -18.69 -13.05
N GLU A 85 -15.35 -18.77 -14.23
CA GLU A 85 -15.89 -19.99 -14.81
C GLU A 85 -14.82 -20.76 -15.58
N ALA A 86 -15.07 -22.02 -15.89
CA ALA A 86 -14.13 -22.84 -16.65
C ALA A 86 -13.78 -22.25 -18.04
N ALA A 87 -14.71 -21.50 -18.64
CA ALA A 87 -14.49 -20.84 -19.93
C ALA A 87 -13.45 -19.70 -19.86
N ASP A 88 -13.30 -19.04 -18.70
CA ASP A 88 -12.35 -17.95 -18.50
C ASP A 88 -10.90 -18.45 -18.49
N LEU A 89 -10.67 -19.75 -18.26
CA LEU A 89 -9.32 -20.34 -18.23
C LEU A 89 -8.53 -20.13 -19.53
N LEU A 90 -9.23 -20.09 -20.67
CA LEU A 90 -8.62 -19.97 -21.99
C LEU A 90 -8.76 -18.56 -22.59
N SER A 91 -9.31 -17.60 -21.85
CA SER A 91 -9.37 -16.20 -22.30
C SER A 91 -7.98 -15.54 -22.28
N ASP A 92 -7.82 -14.48 -23.06
CA ASP A 92 -6.64 -13.58 -23.03
C ASP A 92 -5.28 -14.23 -23.33
N VAL A 93 -5.26 -15.44 -23.90
CA VAL A 93 -4.03 -16.12 -24.34
C VAL A 93 -3.42 -15.42 -25.56
N TYR A 94 -4.26 -14.98 -26.49
CA TYR A 94 -3.86 -14.23 -27.69
C TYR A 94 -4.79 -13.05 -27.90
N VAL A 95 -4.23 -11.91 -28.33
CA VAL A 95 -5.00 -10.79 -28.86
C VAL A 95 -5.23 -11.01 -30.36
N SER A 96 -6.42 -10.68 -30.86
CA SER A 96 -6.68 -10.58 -32.29
C SER A 96 -6.60 -9.12 -32.70
N TYR A 97 -5.70 -8.79 -33.62
CA TYR A 97 -5.69 -7.50 -34.29
C TYR A 97 -6.58 -7.57 -35.54
N PRO A 98 -7.29 -6.48 -35.89
CA PRO A 98 -8.00 -6.37 -37.16
C PRO A 98 -7.05 -6.42 -38.37
#